data_AF-A0A3A9IRY6-F1
#
_entry.id   AF-A0A3A9IRY6-F1
#
_cell.length_a   1.000
_cell.length_b   1.000
_cell.length_c   1.000
_cell.angle_alpha   90.00
_cell.angle_beta   90.00
_cell.angle_gamma   90.00
#
_symmetry.space_group_name_H-M   'P 1'
#
loop_
_entity.id
_entity.type
_entity.pdbx_description
1 polymer ?
#
loop_
_entity_poly.entity_id
_entity_poly.type
_entity_poly.pdbx_seq_one_letter_code
_entity_poly.pdbx_strand_id
1 'polypeptide(L)'
;MVASAFTSLTLIQINNQAQSILHKRSRVSPWLLFLQRCPFMNIKPFLLTLVISSMPVASYAKNWSEEPLTEILQAVAQGDASAQFALGLMYDEGESVTQDHKQAARLYQQAAEQGFTKALVALGLMYANGEGVTQDHKQAAQLYQQAATQGDALAQVALGHMYAKGEGVAENNEKAVYWWHKAAEQGNTKAQNNLGVMYANGDGVEQSYLQAYVWFSIAAVKGHAGAIKGQEATAKKLIRAELKEGLGMAIRHFEQLS
;
A
#
# COMPACT_ATOMS: atom_id res chain seq x y z
N MET A 1 -10.65 60.19 -12.86
CA MET A 1 -10.81 59.36 -11.64
C MET A 1 -12.03 58.40 -11.70
N VAL A 2 -12.45 57.90 -12.88
CA VAL A 2 -13.60 56.98 -12.97
C VAL A 2 -13.23 55.57 -13.48
N ALA A 3 -12.07 55.40 -14.12
CA ALA A 3 -11.63 54.10 -14.65
C ALA A 3 -11.08 53.11 -13.59
N SER A 4 -10.57 53.59 -12.45
CA SER A 4 -10.00 52.72 -11.40
C SER A 4 -11.06 52.09 -10.48
N ALA A 5 -12.27 52.66 -10.42
CA ALA A 5 -13.34 52.15 -9.58
C ALA A 5 -14.04 50.93 -10.22
N PHE A 6 -14.20 50.93 -11.55
CA PHE A 6 -14.83 49.84 -12.29
C PHE A 6 -13.99 48.55 -12.30
N THR A 7 -12.66 48.66 -12.38
CA THR A 7 -11.74 47.51 -12.26
C THR A 7 -11.74 46.94 -10.85
N SER A 8 -11.85 47.79 -9.83
CA SER A 8 -11.87 47.36 -8.42
C SER A 8 -13.15 46.59 -8.07
N LEU A 9 -14.31 47.07 -8.55
CA LEU A 9 -15.60 46.44 -8.25
C LEU A 9 -15.77 45.09 -8.96
N THR A 10 -15.29 44.99 -10.20
CA THR A 10 -15.26 43.72 -10.96
C THR A 10 -14.27 42.72 -10.37
N LEU A 11 -13.10 43.16 -9.91
CA LEU A 11 -12.14 42.32 -9.18
C LEU A 11 -12.71 41.78 -7.87
N ILE A 12 -13.44 42.61 -7.10
CA ILE A 12 -14.09 42.17 -5.86
C ILE A 12 -15.20 41.15 -6.15
N GLN A 13 -16.01 41.35 -7.19
CA GLN A 13 -17.05 40.38 -7.58
C GLN A 13 -16.48 39.06 -8.08
N ILE A 14 -15.40 39.09 -8.86
CA ILE A 14 -14.69 37.88 -9.31
C ILE A 14 -14.03 37.16 -8.13
N ASN A 15 -13.44 37.89 -7.19
CA ASN A 15 -12.83 37.32 -5.99
C ASN A 15 -13.88 36.68 -5.07
N ASN A 16 -15.05 37.31 -4.90
CA ASN A 16 -16.15 36.74 -4.12
C ASN A 16 -16.77 35.51 -4.80
N GLN A 17 -16.90 35.50 -6.13
CA GLN A 17 -17.33 34.30 -6.86
C GLN A 17 -16.31 33.17 -6.75
N ALA A 18 -15.01 33.47 -6.91
CA ALA A 18 -13.93 32.50 -6.76
C ALA A 18 -13.87 31.92 -5.34
N GLN A 19 -14.03 32.75 -4.31
CA GLN A 19 -14.11 32.28 -2.93
C GLN A 19 -15.35 31.43 -2.67
N SER A 20 -16.51 31.74 -3.25
CA SER A 20 -17.70 30.89 -3.12
C SER A 20 -17.53 29.52 -3.80
N ILE A 21 -16.79 29.45 -4.91
CA ILE A 21 -16.48 28.22 -5.63
C ILE A 21 -15.43 27.40 -4.86
N LEU A 22 -14.43 28.07 -4.27
CA LEU A 22 -13.43 27.46 -3.38
C LEU A 22 -14.07 26.95 -2.07
N HIS A 23 -15.05 27.66 -1.52
CA HIS A 23 -15.72 27.24 -0.29
C HIS A 23 -16.66 26.04 -0.52
N LYS A 24 -17.25 25.93 -1.73
CA LYS A 24 -18.01 24.75 -2.18
C LYS A 24 -17.13 23.54 -2.54
N ARG A 25 -15.81 23.70 -2.60
CA ARG A 25 -14.82 22.63 -2.81
C ARG A 25 -13.87 22.58 -1.61
N SER A 26 -14.40 22.20 -0.46
CA SER A 26 -13.64 22.14 0.80
C SER A 26 -12.57 21.04 0.78
N ARG A 27 -11.32 21.47 0.59
CA ARG A 27 -10.08 21.07 1.30
C ARG A 27 -8.91 21.46 0.40
N VAL A 28 -8.51 22.73 0.47
CA VAL A 28 -7.28 23.20 -0.19
C VAL A 28 -6.11 22.48 0.49
N SER A 29 -5.32 21.71 -0.26
CA SER A 29 -4.22 20.93 0.31
C SER A 29 -3.19 21.86 0.99
N PRO A 30 -2.50 21.42 2.05
CA PRO A 30 -1.44 22.20 2.71
C PRO A 30 -0.33 22.66 1.73
N TRP A 31 -0.15 21.94 0.63
CA TRP A 31 0.75 22.27 -0.49
C TRP A 31 0.37 23.56 -1.23
N LEU A 32 -0.93 23.82 -1.43
CA LEU A 32 -1.42 25.05 -2.07
C LEU A 32 -1.19 26.29 -1.19
N LEU A 33 -1.31 26.13 0.13
CA LEU A 33 -0.96 27.18 1.11
C LEU A 33 0.56 27.42 1.19
N PHE A 34 1.37 26.38 0.93
CA PHE A 34 2.84 26.48 0.89
C PHE A 34 3.30 27.27 -0.35
N LEU A 35 2.72 27.01 -1.53
CA LEU A 35 3.05 27.73 -2.77
C LEU A 35 2.70 29.22 -2.73
N GLN A 36 1.64 29.61 -2.02
CA GLN A 36 1.27 31.03 -1.80
C GLN A 36 2.25 31.79 -0.88
N ARG A 37 3.13 31.09 -0.15
CA ARG A 37 4.07 31.65 0.81
C ARG A 37 5.54 31.61 0.36
N CYS A 38 5.84 31.06 -0.82
CA CYS A 38 7.20 31.06 -1.37
C CYS A 38 7.54 32.41 -2.02
N PRO A 39 8.51 33.21 -1.50
CA PRO A 39 8.84 34.52 -2.05
C PRO A 39 9.61 34.49 -3.38
N PHE A 40 9.96 33.31 -3.91
CA PHE A 40 10.80 33.13 -5.11
C PHE A 40 10.05 32.85 -6.41
N MET A 41 8.71 32.82 -6.42
CA MET A 41 7.92 32.60 -7.64
C MET A 41 6.83 33.67 -7.78
N ASN A 42 7.12 34.73 -8.53
CA ASN A 42 6.13 35.73 -8.93
C ASN A 42 5.33 35.20 -10.15
N ILE A 43 4.50 34.18 -9.93
CA ILE A 43 3.62 33.63 -10.97
C ILE A 43 2.30 34.41 -10.90
N LYS A 44 1.94 35.09 -12.01
CA LYS A 44 0.66 35.81 -12.09
C LYS A 44 -0.51 34.87 -11.74
N PRO A 45 -1.51 35.31 -10.96
CA PRO A 45 -2.59 34.44 -10.46
C PRO A 45 -3.36 33.69 -11.55
N PHE A 46 -3.36 34.23 -12.78
CA PHE A 46 -3.98 33.62 -13.95
C PHE A 46 -3.24 32.37 -14.50
N LEU A 47 -1.92 32.26 -14.28
CA LEU A 47 -1.13 31.09 -14.70
C LEU A 47 -1.27 29.94 -13.70
N LEU A 48 -1.46 30.24 -12.42
CA LEU A 48 -1.66 29.23 -11.38
C LEU A 48 -2.99 28.47 -11.59
N THR A 49 -4.07 29.16 -11.97
CA THR A 49 -5.37 28.53 -12.27
C THR A 49 -5.34 27.65 -13.51
N LEU A 50 -4.55 28.04 -14.53
CA LEU A 50 -4.41 27.28 -15.78
C LEU A 50 -3.57 26.01 -15.62
N VAL A 51 -2.56 26.06 -14.73
CA VAL A 51 -1.76 24.88 -14.33
C VAL A 51 -2.61 23.90 -13.51
N ILE A 52 -3.45 24.39 -12.59
CA ILE A 52 -4.35 23.54 -11.79
C ILE A 52 -5.42 22.86 -12.67
N SER A 53 -5.92 23.53 -13.72
CA SER A 53 -6.92 22.96 -14.63
C SER A 53 -6.36 22.00 -15.68
N SER A 54 -5.04 21.98 -15.88
CA SER A 54 -4.34 21.13 -16.87
C SER A 54 -3.60 19.96 -16.25
N MET A 55 -3.57 19.86 -14.92
CA MET A 55 -3.12 18.65 -14.23
C MET A 55 -4.18 17.56 -14.42
N PRO A 56 -3.81 16.37 -14.93
CA PRO A 56 -4.72 15.23 -14.91
C PRO A 56 -5.13 14.96 -13.45
N VAL A 57 -6.41 14.63 -13.23
CA VAL A 57 -6.94 14.09 -11.98
C VAL A 57 -6.39 12.66 -11.81
N ALA A 58 -5.07 12.53 -11.75
CA ALA A 58 -4.41 11.26 -11.53
C ALA A 58 -4.30 11.04 -10.02
N SER A 59 -5.29 10.31 -9.52
CA SER A 59 -5.27 9.44 -8.34
C SER A 59 -4.78 10.04 -7.01
N TYR A 60 -5.59 10.91 -6.42
CA TYR A 60 -5.77 10.82 -4.96
C TYR A 60 -7.01 9.95 -4.75
N ALA A 61 -6.82 8.66 -4.45
CA ALA A 61 -7.92 7.82 -3.98
C ALA A 61 -8.52 8.51 -2.75
N LYS A 62 -9.80 8.90 -2.82
CA LYS A 62 -10.52 9.54 -1.71
C LYS A 62 -10.34 8.63 -0.48
N ASN A 63 -9.83 9.18 0.63
CA ASN A 63 -9.71 8.40 1.86
C ASN A 63 -11.09 8.29 2.51
N TRP A 64 -11.81 7.22 2.18
CA TRP A 64 -13.19 7.01 2.64
C TRP A 64 -13.32 6.73 4.14
N SER A 65 -12.23 6.40 4.85
CA SER A 65 -12.27 6.01 6.27
C SER A 65 -12.70 7.13 7.23
N GLU A 66 -12.76 8.38 6.76
CA GLU A 66 -13.16 9.55 7.57
C GLU A 66 -14.48 10.19 7.10
N GLU A 67 -15.09 9.65 6.04
CA GLU A 67 -16.28 10.23 5.46
C GLU A 67 -17.56 9.74 6.16
N PRO A 68 -18.62 10.56 6.21
CA PRO A 68 -19.90 10.12 6.76
C PRO A 68 -20.41 8.87 6.02
N LEU A 69 -20.95 7.90 6.75
CA LEU A 69 -21.51 6.66 6.19
C LEU A 69 -22.50 6.94 5.03
N THR A 70 -23.24 8.04 5.09
CA THR A 70 -24.16 8.47 4.02
C THR A 70 -23.46 8.73 2.68
N GLU A 71 -22.26 9.33 2.69
CA GLU A 71 -21.49 9.56 1.46
C GLU A 71 -20.90 8.26 0.91
N ILE A 72 -20.42 7.39 1.80
CA ILE A 72 -19.90 6.06 1.43
C ILE A 72 -21.00 5.25 0.73
N LEU A 73 -22.19 5.21 1.32
CA LEU A 73 -23.34 4.50 0.73
C LEU A 73 -23.74 5.07 -0.63
N GLN A 74 -23.70 6.39 -0.81
CA GLN A 74 -23.97 7.02 -2.10
C GLN A 74 -22.95 6.62 -3.16
N ALA A 75 -21.66 6.57 -2.80
CA ALA A 75 -20.60 6.17 -3.73
C ALA A 75 -20.62 4.68 -4.05
N VAL A 76 -20.95 3.82 -3.08
CA VAL A 76 -21.21 2.39 -3.32
C VAL A 76 -22.37 2.21 -4.29
N ALA A 77 -23.45 2.99 -4.16
CA ALA A 77 -24.58 2.95 -5.10
C ALA A 77 -24.18 3.40 -6.52
N GLN A 78 -23.12 4.20 -6.66
CA GLN A 78 -22.54 4.59 -7.95
C GLN A 78 -21.52 3.58 -8.49
N GLY A 79 -21.24 2.51 -7.74
CA GLY A 79 -20.30 1.44 -8.14
C GLY A 79 -18.84 1.73 -7.83
N ASP A 80 -18.51 2.74 -7.02
CA ASP A 80 -17.11 3.07 -6.71
C ASP A 80 -16.41 1.94 -5.93
N ALA A 81 -15.38 1.34 -6.53
CA ALA A 81 -14.64 0.22 -5.94
C ALA A 81 -13.96 0.56 -4.61
N SER A 82 -13.48 1.80 -4.46
CA SER A 82 -12.81 2.25 -3.24
C SER A 82 -13.81 2.47 -2.09
N ALA A 83 -15.02 2.94 -2.41
CA ALA A 83 -16.12 3.05 -1.46
C ALA A 83 -16.67 1.68 -1.07
N GLN A 84 -16.77 0.74 -2.01
CA GLN A 84 -17.13 -0.65 -1.75
C GLN A 84 -16.13 -1.30 -0.78
N PHE A 85 -14.84 -1.15 -1.03
CA PHE A 85 -13.81 -1.63 -0.12
C PHE A 85 -13.91 -0.99 1.27
N ALA A 86 -14.10 0.32 1.34
CA ALA A 86 -14.24 1.04 2.61
C ALA A 86 -15.45 0.58 3.42
N LEU A 87 -16.62 0.46 2.78
CA LEU A 87 -17.80 -0.09 3.44
C LEU A 87 -17.60 -1.56 3.85
N GLY A 88 -16.86 -2.32 3.04
CA GLY A 88 -16.45 -3.69 3.36
C GLY A 88 -15.66 -3.75 4.66
N LEU A 89 -14.64 -2.89 4.82
CA LEU A 89 -13.86 -2.77 6.05
C LEU A 89 -14.73 -2.42 7.26
N MET A 90 -15.68 -1.49 7.10
CA MET A 90 -16.59 -1.12 8.19
C MET A 90 -17.43 -2.31 8.66
N TYR A 91 -17.94 -3.13 7.74
CA TYR A 91 -18.64 -4.37 8.08
C TYR A 91 -17.72 -5.44 8.66
N ASP A 92 -16.46 -5.49 8.25
CA ASP A 92 -15.49 -6.48 8.71
C ASP A 92 -15.02 -6.20 10.14
N GLU A 93 -14.77 -4.93 10.46
CA GLU A 93 -14.29 -4.47 11.77
C GLU A 93 -15.45 -4.19 12.75
N GLY A 94 -16.66 -3.97 12.24
CA GLY A 94 -17.81 -3.55 13.04
C GLY A 94 -17.74 -2.08 13.49
N GLU A 95 -16.97 -1.25 12.76
CA GLU A 95 -16.86 0.19 13.03
C GLU A 95 -18.01 0.94 12.34
N SER A 96 -18.80 1.69 13.12
CA SER A 96 -19.97 2.47 12.66
C SER A 96 -21.15 1.68 12.07
N VAL A 97 -20.98 0.38 11.79
CA VAL A 97 -22.03 -0.57 11.40
C VAL A 97 -21.91 -1.86 12.22
N THR A 98 -22.99 -2.64 12.33
CA THR A 98 -22.92 -3.97 12.95
C THR A 98 -22.01 -4.86 12.11
N GLN A 99 -21.05 -5.53 12.75
CA GLN A 99 -20.12 -6.45 12.10
C GLN A 99 -20.88 -7.53 11.32
N ASP A 100 -20.52 -7.71 10.06
CA ASP A 100 -21.08 -8.70 9.16
C ASP A 100 -20.05 -9.10 8.09
N HIS A 101 -19.28 -10.15 8.37
CA HIS A 101 -18.29 -10.68 7.44
C HIS A 101 -18.89 -11.12 6.09
N LYS A 102 -20.17 -11.52 6.02
CA LYS A 102 -20.81 -11.88 4.75
C LYS A 102 -21.09 -10.66 3.89
N GLN A 103 -21.41 -9.51 4.50
CA GLN A 103 -21.52 -8.25 3.79
C GLN A 103 -20.15 -7.74 3.35
N ALA A 104 -19.15 -7.80 4.25
CA ALA A 104 -17.78 -7.43 3.92
C ALA A 104 -17.24 -8.22 2.73
N ALA A 105 -17.38 -9.55 2.73
CA ALA A 105 -16.95 -10.42 1.63
C ALA A 105 -17.62 -10.06 0.30
N ARG A 106 -18.92 -9.74 0.30
CA ARG A 106 -19.64 -9.32 -0.91
C ARG A 106 -19.13 -7.99 -1.46
N LEU A 107 -18.85 -7.03 -0.58
CA LEU A 107 -18.33 -5.72 -0.98
C LEU A 107 -16.89 -5.82 -1.47
N TYR A 108 -16.04 -6.63 -0.82
CA TYR A 108 -14.71 -6.93 -1.32
C TYR A 108 -14.74 -7.63 -2.67
N GLN A 109 -15.65 -8.59 -2.87
CA GLN A 109 -15.86 -9.24 -4.17
C GLN A 109 -16.18 -8.21 -5.27
N GLN A 110 -17.12 -7.31 -5.02
CA GLN A 110 -17.47 -6.25 -5.98
C GLN A 110 -16.29 -5.32 -6.30
N ALA A 111 -15.52 -4.92 -5.29
CA ALA A 111 -14.34 -4.08 -5.49
C ALA A 111 -13.20 -4.84 -6.21
N ALA A 112 -13.03 -6.12 -5.90
CA ALA A 112 -12.04 -7.00 -6.51
C ALA A 112 -12.34 -7.27 -8.00
N GLU A 113 -13.60 -7.43 -8.37
CA GLU A 113 -14.05 -7.57 -9.76
C GLU A 113 -13.72 -6.33 -10.61
N GLN A 114 -13.59 -5.16 -9.97
CA GLN A 114 -13.13 -3.93 -10.60
C GLN A 114 -11.60 -3.77 -10.60
N GLY A 115 -10.87 -4.78 -10.14
CA GLY A 115 -9.40 -4.78 -10.07
C GLY A 115 -8.83 -4.02 -8.86
N PHE A 116 -9.63 -3.72 -7.84
CA PHE A 116 -9.13 -3.02 -6.65
C PHE A 116 -8.22 -3.93 -5.81
N THR A 117 -6.91 -3.68 -5.88
CA THR A 117 -5.88 -4.58 -5.32
C THR A 117 -6.07 -4.89 -3.84
N LYS A 118 -6.41 -3.90 -3.02
CA LYS A 118 -6.61 -4.11 -1.57
C LYS A 118 -7.82 -5.02 -1.29
N ALA A 119 -8.85 -4.97 -2.12
CA ALA A 119 -10.01 -5.85 -2.00
C ALA A 119 -9.67 -7.29 -2.39
N LEU A 120 -8.79 -7.51 -3.39
CA LEU A 120 -8.26 -8.83 -3.70
C LEU A 120 -7.53 -9.45 -2.49
N VAL A 121 -6.71 -8.66 -1.79
CA VAL A 121 -6.01 -9.14 -0.58
C VAL A 121 -6.98 -9.45 0.56
N ALA A 122 -7.92 -8.54 0.84
CA ALA A 122 -8.91 -8.72 1.91
C ALA A 122 -9.80 -9.94 1.65
N LEU A 123 -10.33 -10.07 0.43
CA LEU A 123 -11.14 -11.23 0.04
C LEU A 123 -10.32 -12.53 0.07
N GLY A 124 -9.05 -12.48 -0.34
CA GLY A 124 -8.14 -13.63 -0.24
C GLY A 124 -7.97 -14.09 1.21
N LEU A 125 -7.88 -13.16 2.16
CA LEU A 125 -7.83 -13.47 3.59
C LEU A 125 -9.12 -14.10 4.09
N MET A 126 -10.28 -13.57 3.67
CA MET A 126 -11.58 -14.14 4.02
C MET A 126 -11.73 -15.59 3.54
N TYR A 127 -11.31 -15.90 2.31
CA TYR A 127 -11.28 -17.28 1.82
C TYR A 127 -10.26 -18.16 2.55
N ALA A 128 -9.09 -17.62 2.92
CA ALA A 128 -8.08 -18.37 3.67
C ALA A 128 -8.56 -18.76 5.08
N ASN A 129 -9.35 -17.89 5.72
CA ASN A 129 -9.85 -18.08 7.08
C ASN A 129 -11.27 -18.67 7.16
N GLY A 130 -12.05 -18.62 6.08
CA GLY A 130 -13.47 -18.97 6.10
C GLY A 130 -14.37 -17.92 6.79
N GLU A 131 -13.96 -16.66 6.76
CA GLU A 131 -14.69 -15.55 7.39
C GLU A 131 -15.67 -14.95 6.38
N GLY A 132 -16.98 -15.03 6.66
CA GLY A 132 -18.01 -14.53 5.74
C GLY A 132 -18.19 -15.33 4.44
N VAL A 133 -17.27 -16.24 4.12
CA VAL A 133 -17.28 -17.18 2.99
C VAL A 133 -16.93 -18.59 3.45
N THR A 134 -17.21 -19.61 2.63
CA THR A 134 -16.67 -20.94 2.91
C THR A 134 -15.16 -20.93 2.68
N GLN A 135 -14.40 -21.50 3.63
CA GLN A 135 -12.94 -21.56 3.53
C GLN A 135 -12.51 -22.27 2.24
N ASP A 136 -11.65 -21.62 1.46
CA ASP A 136 -11.13 -22.14 0.21
C ASP A 136 -9.74 -21.57 -0.05
N HIS A 137 -8.71 -22.34 0.29
CA HIS A 137 -7.32 -21.94 0.06
C HIS A 137 -7.00 -21.79 -1.44
N LYS A 138 -7.68 -22.50 -2.33
CA LYS A 138 -7.43 -22.38 -3.78
C LYS A 138 -7.92 -21.03 -4.29
N GLN A 139 -9.10 -20.59 -3.85
CA GLN A 139 -9.60 -19.25 -4.17
C GLN A 139 -8.72 -18.16 -3.55
N ALA A 140 -8.30 -18.32 -2.29
CA ALA A 140 -7.37 -17.40 -1.65
C ALA A 140 -6.06 -17.26 -2.43
N ALA A 141 -5.45 -18.38 -2.86
CA ALA A 141 -4.24 -18.37 -3.66
C ALA A 141 -4.42 -17.64 -5.00
N GLN A 142 -5.57 -17.83 -5.67
CA GLN A 142 -5.87 -17.14 -6.93
C GLN A 142 -5.98 -15.63 -6.74
N LEU A 143 -6.66 -15.18 -5.68
CA LEU A 143 -6.82 -13.77 -5.36
C LEU A 143 -5.48 -13.12 -4.97
N TYR A 144 -4.69 -13.79 -4.12
CA TYR A 144 -3.34 -13.33 -3.80
C TYR A 144 -2.42 -13.33 -5.02
N GLN A 145 -2.55 -14.30 -5.93
CA GLN A 145 -1.79 -14.31 -7.17
C GLN A 145 -2.11 -13.09 -8.04
N GLN A 146 -3.38 -12.70 -8.15
CA GLN A 146 -3.78 -11.49 -8.87
C GLN A 146 -3.22 -10.23 -8.20
N ALA A 147 -3.40 -10.06 -6.88
CA ALA A 147 -2.88 -8.90 -6.16
C ALA A 147 -1.34 -8.83 -6.19
N ALA A 148 -0.65 -9.97 -6.06
CA ALA A 148 0.80 -10.06 -6.12
C ALA A 148 1.35 -9.67 -7.50
N THR A 149 0.66 -10.03 -8.58
CA THR A 149 1.00 -9.59 -9.95
C THR A 149 0.81 -8.10 -10.17
N GLN A 150 -0.09 -7.47 -9.41
CA GLN A 150 -0.26 -6.00 -9.39
C GLN A 150 0.76 -5.30 -8.48
N GLY A 151 1.67 -6.05 -7.86
CA GLY A 151 2.74 -5.51 -7.05
C GLY A 151 2.45 -5.43 -5.55
N ASP A 152 1.30 -5.88 -5.06
CA ASP A 152 0.99 -5.78 -3.63
C ASP A 152 1.92 -6.65 -2.78
N ALA A 153 2.70 -6.00 -1.91
CA ALA A 153 3.70 -6.68 -1.08
C ALA A 153 3.08 -7.65 -0.06
N LEU A 154 1.89 -7.37 0.46
CA LEU A 154 1.22 -8.27 1.42
C LEU A 154 0.73 -9.53 0.71
N ALA A 155 0.15 -9.39 -0.49
CA ALA A 155 -0.25 -10.50 -1.33
C ALA A 155 0.94 -11.36 -1.75
N GLN A 156 2.07 -10.74 -2.10
CA GLN A 156 3.31 -11.46 -2.41
C GLN A 156 3.81 -12.27 -1.20
N VAL A 157 3.76 -11.70 0.02
CA VAL A 157 4.09 -12.44 1.24
C VAL A 157 3.14 -13.63 1.46
N ALA A 158 1.83 -13.39 1.38
CA ALA A 158 0.81 -14.42 1.58
C ALA A 158 0.96 -15.57 0.57
N LEU A 159 1.11 -15.24 -0.71
CA LEU A 159 1.31 -16.22 -1.77
C LEU A 159 2.62 -17.00 -1.59
N GLY A 160 3.69 -16.35 -1.13
CA GLY A 160 4.93 -17.03 -0.77
C GLY A 160 4.71 -18.06 0.35
N HIS A 161 3.93 -17.72 1.38
CA HIS A 161 3.55 -18.68 2.42
C HIS A 161 2.71 -19.85 1.88
N MET A 162 1.77 -19.59 0.98
CA MET A 162 0.94 -20.64 0.38
C MET A 162 1.78 -21.63 -0.43
N TYR A 163 2.75 -21.14 -1.22
CA TYR A 163 3.70 -22.00 -1.92
C TYR A 163 4.62 -22.77 -0.98
N ALA A 164 5.11 -22.15 0.10
CA ALA A 164 5.98 -22.84 1.07
C ALA A 164 5.27 -23.97 1.83
N LYS A 165 3.95 -23.94 1.93
CA LYS A 165 3.15 -24.92 2.68
C LYS A 165 2.27 -25.83 1.82
N GLY A 166 2.17 -25.56 0.52
CA GLY A 166 1.22 -26.24 -0.36
C GLY A 166 -0.26 -25.95 -0.04
N GLU A 167 -0.57 -24.78 0.51
CA GLU A 167 -1.95 -24.38 0.85
C GLU A 167 -2.62 -23.81 -0.40
N GLY A 168 -3.60 -24.50 -0.98
CA GLY A 168 -4.34 -24.03 -2.17
C GLY A 168 -3.56 -24.04 -3.49
N VAL A 169 -2.24 -24.29 -3.42
CA VAL A 169 -1.30 -24.48 -4.55
C VAL A 169 -0.40 -25.67 -4.24
N ALA A 170 0.26 -26.24 -5.26
CA ALA A 170 1.29 -27.24 -5.00
C ALA A 170 2.48 -26.61 -4.26
N GLU A 171 3.01 -27.30 -3.27
CA GLU A 171 4.18 -26.86 -2.51
C GLU A 171 5.37 -26.62 -3.45
N ASN A 172 6.01 -25.45 -3.31
CA ASN A 172 7.15 -25.05 -4.12
C ASN A 172 7.97 -23.95 -3.44
N ASN A 173 9.08 -24.32 -2.82
CA ASN A 173 9.95 -23.37 -2.11
C ASN A 173 10.63 -22.36 -3.04
N GLU A 174 10.95 -22.70 -4.29
CA GLU A 174 11.53 -21.74 -5.26
C GLU A 174 10.54 -20.61 -5.56
N LYS A 175 9.25 -20.93 -5.74
CA LYS A 175 8.19 -19.93 -5.91
C LYS A 175 7.95 -19.13 -4.63
N ALA A 176 8.06 -19.75 -3.46
CA ALA A 176 7.98 -19.04 -2.20
C ALA A 176 9.07 -17.97 -2.07
N VAL A 177 10.33 -18.35 -2.34
CA VAL A 177 11.47 -17.42 -2.39
C VAL A 177 11.21 -16.33 -3.43
N TYR A 178 10.78 -16.67 -4.64
CA TYR A 178 10.51 -15.68 -5.69
C TYR A 178 9.56 -14.58 -5.22
N TRP A 179 8.42 -14.95 -4.61
CA TRP A 179 7.45 -13.96 -4.13
C TRP A 179 7.92 -13.21 -2.89
N TRP A 180 8.62 -13.86 -1.96
CA TRP A 180 9.22 -13.16 -0.84
C TRP A 180 10.33 -12.21 -1.26
N HIS A 181 11.11 -12.53 -2.30
CA HIS A 181 12.08 -11.61 -2.87
C HIS A 181 11.42 -10.33 -3.36
N LYS A 182 10.35 -10.46 -4.16
CA LYS A 182 9.57 -9.31 -4.65
C LYS A 182 9.03 -8.44 -3.51
N ALA A 183 8.53 -9.05 -2.43
CA ALA A 183 8.02 -8.30 -1.29
C ALA A 183 9.16 -7.66 -0.46
N ALA A 184 10.30 -8.34 -0.33
CA ALA A 184 11.46 -7.85 0.39
C ALA A 184 12.11 -6.63 -0.30
N GLU A 185 12.11 -6.62 -1.64
CA GLU A 185 12.50 -5.47 -2.48
C GLU A 185 11.53 -4.28 -2.36
N GLN A 186 10.35 -4.48 -1.78
CA GLN A 186 9.44 -3.40 -1.40
C GLN A 186 9.57 -3.02 0.08
N GLY A 187 10.60 -3.54 0.75
CA GLY A 187 10.89 -3.24 2.15
C GLY A 187 10.04 -4.03 3.15
N ASN A 188 9.30 -5.07 2.73
CA ASN A 188 8.49 -5.89 3.63
C ASN A 188 9.39 -6.71 4.57
N THR A 189 9.33 -6.40 5.87
CA THR A 189 10.20 -7.00 6.89
C THR A 189 9.93 -8.49 7.14
N LYS A 190 8.67 -8.93 7.00
CA LYS A 190 8.32 -10.37 7.12
C LYS A 190 8.95 -11.15 5.97
N ALA A 191 8.86 -10.63 4.75
CA ALA A 191 9.47 -11.25 3.58
C ALA A 191 11.00 -11.32 3.68
N GLN A 192 11.64 -10.22 4.12
CA GLN A 192 13.09 -10.18 4.36
C GLN A 192 13.51 -11.22 5.41
N ASN A 193 12.77 -11.35 6.51
CA ASN A 193 13.01 -12.41 7.49
C ASN A 193 12.86 -13.81 6.89
N ASN A 194 11.81 -14.05 6.12
CA ASN A 194 11.59 -15.35 5.49
C ASN A 194 12.71 -15.71 4.51
N LEU A 195 13.17 -14.77 3.68
CA LEU A 195 14.35 -14.98 2.81
C LEU A 195 15.60 -15.32 3.63
N GLY A 196 15.82 -14.62 4.74
CA GLY A 196 16.92 -14.94 5.65
C GLY A 196 16.89 -16.40 6.10
N VAL A 197 15.71 -16.92 6.43
CA VAL A 197 15.51 -18.34 6.80
C VAL A 197 15.76 -19.26 5.60
N MET A 198 15.19 -18.96 4.42
CA MET A 198 15.33 -19.79 3.23
C MET A 198 16.80 -19.92 2.80
N TYR A 199 17.56 -18.83 2.80
CA TYR A 199 19.01 -18.87 2.52
C TYR A 199 19.81 -19.59 3.59
N ALA A 200 19.44 -19.48 4.88
CA ALA A 200 20.15 -20.17 5.96
C ALA A 200 19.98 -21.70 5.86
N ASN A 201 18.83 -22.16 5.37
CA ASN A 201 18.50 -23.57 5.24
C ASN A 201 18.83 -24.16 3.86
N GLY A 202 18.86 -23.34 2.81
CA GLY A 202 18.92 -23.80 1.42
C GLY A 202 17.57 -24.27 0.88
N ASP A 203 16.47 -23.74 1.39
CA ASP A 203 15.12 -24.11 0.98
C ASP A 203 14.71 -23.30 -0.25
N GLY A 204 14.63 -23.94 -1.42
CA GLY A 204 14.25 -23.26 -2.68
C GLY A 204 15.29 -22.27 -3.22
N VAL A 205 16.45 -22.18 -2.57
CA VAL A 205 17.65 -21.40 -2.97
C VAL A 205 18.90 -22.16 -2.54
N GLU A 206 20.04 -21.86 -3.17
CA GLU A 206 21.32 -22.35 -2.67
C GLU A 206 21.58 -21.79 -1.26
N GLN A 207 22.01 -22.67 -0.35
CA GLN A 207 22.30 -22.28 1.02
C GLN A 207 23.42 -21.24 1.07
N SER A 208 23.18 -20.12 1.77
CA SER A 208 24.17 -19.07 1.96
C SER A 208 23.95 -18.34 3.27
N TYR A 209 24.85 -18.57 4.24
CA TYR A 209 24.83 -17.82 5.51
C TYR A 209 25.11 -16.33 5.31
N LEU A 210 25.87 -15.97 4.26
CA LEU A 210 26.13 -14.57 3.92
C LEU A 210 24.84 -13.87 3.45
N GLN A 211 24.11 -14.46 2.50
CA GLN A 211 22.83 -13.91 2.04
C GLN A 211 21.79 -13.90 3.16
N ALA A 212 21.74 -14.96 3.97
CA ALA A 212 20.88 -15.01 5.14
C ALA A 212 21.16 -13.85 6.11
N TYR A 213 22.44 -13.63 6.43
CA TYR A 213 22.88 -12.52 7.29
C TYR A 213 22.50 -11.16 6.70
N VAL A 214 22.62 -10.97 5.39
CA VAL A 214 22.21 -9.73 4.69
C VAL A 214 20.71 -9.47 4.89
N TRP A 215 19.85 -10.43 4.53
CA TRP A 215 18.40 -10.26 4.62
C TRP A 215 17.92 -10.10 6.06
N PHE A 216 18.49 -10.86 7.00
CA PHE A 216 18.21 -10.68 8.42
C PHE A 216 18.64 -9.31 8.93
N SER A 217 19.80 -8.80 8.51
CA SER A 217 20.29 -7.47 8.93
C SER A 217 19.35 -6.36 8.48
N ILE A 218 18.83 -6.42 7.25
CA ILE A 218 17.88 -5.42 6.72
C ILE A 218 16.58 -5.42 7.55
N ALA A 219 16.03 -6.60 7.84
CA ALA A 219 14.81 -6.72 8.66
C ALA A 219 15.05 -6.36 10.14
N ALA A 220 16.23 -6.67 10.68
CA ALA A 220 16.61 -6.37 12.06
C ALA A 220 16.73 -4.87 12.32
N VAL A 221 17.26 -4.09 11.38
CA VAL A 221 17.30 -2.61 11.47
C VAL A 221 15.90 -2.01 11.62
N LYS A 222 14.88 -2.66 11.04
CA LYS A 222 13.46 -2.28 11.17
C LYS A 222 12.77 -2.91 12.41
N GLY A 223 13.54 -3.53 13.31
CA GLY A 223 13.04 -4.06 14.59
C GLY A 223 12.39 -5.45 14.52
N HIS A 224 12.54 -6.21 13.43
CA HIS A 224 11.93 -7.55 13.35
C HIS A 224 12.64 -8.54 14.29
N ALA A 225 11.99 -8.93 15.38
CA ALA A 225 12.58 -9.75 16.44
C ALA A 225 13.12 -11.11 15.96
N GLY A 226 12.42 -11.77 15.03
CA GLY A 226 12.91 -13.02 14.42
C GLY A 226 14.18 -12.81 13.60
N ALA A 227 14.30 -11.65 12.96
CA ALA A 227 15.44 -11.35 12.11
C ALA A 227 16.67 -10.99 12.93
N ILE A 228 16.51 -10.32 14.07
CA ILE A 228 17.62 -10.07 15.02
C ILE A 228 18.24 -11.40 15.46
N LYS A 229 17.40 -12.36 15.87
CA LYS A 229 17.88 -13.71 16.26
C LYS A 229 18.54 -14.44 15.09
N GLY A 230 17.95 -14.38 13.90
CA GLY A 230 18.51 -14.97 12.68
C GLY A 230 19.85 -14.36 12.29
N GLN A 231 19.99 -13.03 12.43
CA GLN A 231 21.22 -12.29 12.19
C GLN A 231 22.32 -12.75 13.15
N GLU A 232 22.03 -12.85 14.45
CA GLU A 232 23.00 -13.34 15.44
C GLU A 232 23.42 -14.79 15.17
N ALA A 233 22.47 -15.64 14.79
CA ALA A 233 22.73 -17.05 14.50
C ALA A 233 23.61 -17.23 13.26
N THR A 234 23.31 -16.51 12.18
CA THR A 234 24.08 -16.53 10.93
C THR A 234 25.44 -15.86 11.09
N ALA A 235 25.55 -14.81 11.91
CA ALA A 235 26.83 -14.16 12.19
C ALA A 235 27.88 -15.12 12.79
N LYS A 236 27.44 -16.06 13.65
CA LYS A 236 28.32 -17.08 14.25
C LYS A 236 28.85 -18.09 13.23
N LYS A 237 28.26 -18.15 12.03
CA LYS A 237 28.69 -19.02 10.94
C LYS A 237 29.67 -18.36 9.98
N LEU A 238 29.86 -17.05 10.09
CA LEU A 238 30.65 -16.25 9.16
C LEU A 238 31.99 -15.85 9.77
N ILE A 239 33.02 -15.73 8.92
CA ILE A 239 34.29 -15.13 9.34
C ILE A 239 34.21 -13.60 9.32
N ARG A 240 35.16 -12.93 9.97
CA ARG A 240 35.18 -11.46 10.08
C ARG A 240 35.12 -10.74 8.73
N ALA A 241 35.77 -11.28 7.70
CA ALA A 241 35.75 -10.69 6.36
C ALA A 241 34.34 -10.73 5.75
N GLU A 242 33.68 -11.89 5.79
CA GLU A 242 32.32 -12.11 5.31
C GLU A 242 31.30 -11.27 6.10
N LEU A 243 31.46 -11.13 7.42
CA LEU A 243 30.61 -10.25 8.23
C LEU A 243 30.68 -8.79 7.75
N LYS A 244 31.90 -8.29 7.47
CA LYS A 244 32.10 -6.94 6.96
C LYS A 244 31.47 -6.77 5.56
N GLU A 245 31.64 -7.77 4.72
CA GLU A 245 31.04 -7.81 3.39
C GLU A 245 29.50 -7.81 3.46
N GLY A 246 28.93 -8.73 4.22
CA GLY A 246 27.48 -8.87 4.40
C GLY A 246 26.86 -7.62 4.99
N LEU A 247 27.50 -6.98 5.98
CA LEU A 247 27.03 -5.69 6.49
C LEU A 247 27.04 -4.61 5.40
N GLY A 248 28.10 -4.56 4.59
CA GLY A 248 28.19 -3.63 3.45
C GLY A 248 27.11 -3.89 2.39
N MET A 249 26.79 -5.15 2.11
CA MET A 249 25.68 -5.53 1.22
C MET A 249 24.33 -5.10 1.80
N ALA A 250 24.08 -5.38 3.09
CA ALA A 250 22.85 -5.01 3.76
C ALA A 250 22.61 -3.49 3.75
N ILE A 251 23.66 -2.69 3.99
CA ILE A 251 23.58 -1.22 3.93
C ILE A 251 23.19 -0.76 2.53
N ARG A 252 23.87 -1.25 1.48
CA ARG A 252 23.55 -0.89 0.08
C ARG A 252 22.12 -1.25 -0.30
N HIS A 253 21.65 -2.43 0.10
CA HIS A 253 20.26 -2.82 -0.13
C HIS A 253 19.29 -1.94 0.64
N PHE A 254 19.58 -1.63 1.91
CA PHE A 254 18.73 -0.75 2.71
C PHE A 254 18.60 0.65 2.09
N GLU A 255 19.70 1.23 1.61
CA GLU A 255 19.72 2.54 0.93
C GLU A 255 18.93 2.56 -0.38
N GLN A 256 18.85 1.43 -1.11
CA GLN A 256 18.03 1.32 -2.32
C GLN A 256 16.54 1.23 -2.02
N LEU A 257 16.17 0.86 -0.79
CA LEU A 257 14.80 0.62 -0.34
C LEU A 257 14.21 1.81 0.44
N SER A 258 15.02 2.83 0.76
CA SER A 258 14.65 4.01 1.56
C SER A 258 14.48 5.26 0.70
#